data_AF-A0A940QHK2-F1
#
_entry.id   AF-A0A940QHK2-F1
#
_cell.length_a   1.000
_cell.length_b   1.000
_cell.length_c   1.000
_cell.angle_alpha   90.00
_cell.angle_beta   90.00
_cell.angle_gamma   90.00
#
_symmetry.space_group_name_H-M   'P 1'
#
loop_
_entity.id
_entity.type
_entity.pdbx_description
1 polymer ?
#
loop_
_entity_poly.entity_id
_entity_poly.type
_entity_poly.pdbx_seq_one_letter_code
_entity_poly.pdbx_strand_id
1 'polypeptide(L)'
;MAQQIVSLKHKTGTYEGNAYDNYIIHVVDYESTNKALVFGPDTDDIKVKADVFAMELGRNIAVLNDPSVKGVKDIEGLLIFPIYNKFGTCTGFNLSLGTPADDNTPAVKSK
;
A
#
# COMPACT_ATOMS: atom_id res chain seq x y z
N MET A 1 4.40 8.06 -7.72
CA MET A 1 3.15 8.31 -7.00
C MET A 1 3.11 7.32 -5.85
N ALA A 2 3.10 7.82 -4.61
CA ALA A 2 3.00 6.96 -3.43
C ALA A 2 1.52 6.74 -3.14
N GLN A 3 1.10 5.49 -3.02
CA GLN A 3 -0.28 5.16 -2.70
C GLN A 3 -0.36 4.76 -1.23
N GLN A 4 -1.38 5.19 -0.50
CA GLN A 4 -1.61 4.80 0.88
C GLN A 4 -2.56 3.61 0.94
N ILE A 5 -2.20 2.59 1.73
CA ILE A 5 -3.07 1.43 1.97
C ILE A 5 -4.25 1.86 2.84
N VAL A 6 -5.46 1.68 2.33
CA VAL A 6 -6.70 1.93 3.09
C VAL A 6 -7.27 0.64 3.65
N SER A 7 -7.26 -0.43 2.86
CA SER A 7 -7.71 -1.73 3.33
C SER A 7 -7.06 -2.86 2.56
N LEU A 8 -7.05 -4.03 3.18
CA LEU A 8 -6.49 -5.24 2.59
C LEU A 8 -7.47 -6.40 2.75
N LYS A 9 -7.79 -7.07 1.65
CA LYS A 9 -8.71 -8.21 1.63
C LYS A 9 -8.11 -9.40 0.92
N HIS A 10 -8.07 -10.53 1.62
CA HIS A 10 -7.75 -11.82 1.02
C HIS A 10 -8.97 -12.38 0.28
N LYS A 11 -8.78 -12.80 -0.97
CA LYS A 11 -9.81 -13.47 -1.79
C LYS A 11 -9.26 -14.73 -2.42
N THR A 12 -9.92 -15.83 -2.12
CA THR A 12 -9.65 -17.16 -2.67
C THR A 12 -10.89 -17.70 -3.37
N GLY A 13 -10.70 -18.60 -4.35
CA GLY A 13 -11.79 -19.26 -5.03
C GLY A 13 -11.39 -19.88 -6.36
N THR A 14 -12.38 -20.08 -7.23
CA THR A 14 -12.20 -20.64 -8.56
C THR A 14 -12.91 -19.77 -9.59
N TYR A 15 -12.27 -19.47 -10.71
CA TYR A 15 -12.83 -18.75 -11.85
C TYR A 15 -12.49 -19.49 -13.13
N GLU A 16 -13.50 -19.84 -13.94
CA GLU A 16 -13.32 -20.61 -15.19
C GLU A 16 -12.49 -21.90 -15.00
N GLY A 17 -12.67 -22.60 -13.88
CA GLY A 17 -11.93 -23.82 -13.55
C GLY A 17 -10.51 -23.60 -13.01
N ASN A 18 -10.01 -22.36 -12.98
CA ASN A 18 -8.70 -22.02 -12.43
C ASN A 18 -8.85 -21.53 -10.98
N ALA A 19 -8.11 -22.16 -10.07
CA ALA A 19 -8.00 -21.66 -8.70
C ALA A 19 -7.30 -20.31 -8.69
N TYR A 20 -7.79 -19.40 -7.83
CA TYR A 20 -7.14 -18.12 -7.58
C TYR A 20 -7.00 -17.90 -6.08
N ASP A 21 -5.89 -17.27 -5.72
CA ASP A 21 -5.55 -16.88 -4.37
C ASP A 21 -4.81 -15.55 -4.43
N ASN A 22 -5.51 -14.47 -4.06
CA ASN A 22 -4.99 -13.11 -4.20
C ASN A 22 -5.33 -12.25 -2.98
N TYR A 23 -4.46 -11.28 -2.71
CA TYR A 23 -4.81 -10.11 -1.93
C TYR A 23 -5.25 -8.98 -2.86
N ILE A 24 -6.31 -8.29 -2.45
CA ILE A 24 -6.75 -7.03 -3.02
C ILE A 24 -6.43 -5.96 -2.00
N ILE A 25 -5.56 -5.03 -2.39
CA ILE A 25 -5.11 -3.91 -1.57
C ILE A 25 -5.81 -2.67 -2.11
N HIS A 26 -6.75 -2.15 -1.36
CA HIS A 26 -7.42 -0.90 -1.71
C HIS A 26 -6.53 0.25 -1.28
N VAL A 27 -6.21 1.13 -2.22
CA VAL A 27 -5.28 2.23 -2.01
C VAL A 27 -5.84 3.55 -2.49
N VAL A 28 -5.29 4.62 -1.93
CA VAL A 28 -5.61 6.01 -2.32
C VAL A 28 -4.33 6.75 -2.66
N ASP A 29 -4.40 7.73 -3.56
CA ASP A 29 -3.27 8.64 -3.77
C ASP A 29 -2.99 9.43 -2.49
N TYR A 30 -1.77 9.27 -1.95
CA TYR A 30 -1.36 9.93 -0.71
C TYR A 30 -1.33 11.46 -0.86
N GLU A 31 -1.09 11.97 -2.06
CA GLU A 31 -1.04 13.42 -2.32
C GLU A 31 -2.41 14.03 -2.61
N SER A 32 -3.48 13.22 -2.66
CA SER A 32 -4.81 13.75 -2.99
C SER A 32 -5.31 14.71 -1.91
N THR A 33 -5.66 15.92 -2.33
CA THR A 33 -6.23 16.95 -1.46
C THR A 33 -7.73 16.75 -1.18
N ASN A 34 -8.35 15.77 -1.83
CA ASN A 34 -9.78 15.53 -1.73
C ASN A 34 -10.10 14.69 -0.49
N LYS A 35 -10.58 15.28 0.60
CA LYS A 35 -10.85 14.52 1.85
C LYS A 35 -12.01 13.51 1.76
N ALA A 36 -12.71 13.42 0.63
CA ALA A 36 -13.79 12.45 0.39
C ALA A 36 -13.32 11.15 -0.31
N LEU A 37 -12.01 10.87 -0.31
CA LEU A 37 -11.26 9.79 -0.99
C LEU A 37 -11.78 8.35 -0.87
N VAL A 38 -12.88 8.07 -0.17
CA VAL A 38 -13.47 6.73 -0.15
C VAL A 38 -14.17 6.39 -1.47
N PHE A 39 -14.53 7.40 -2.28
CA PHE A 39 -15.12 7.21 -3.60
C PHE A 39 -14.62 8.31 -4.56
N GLY A 40 -13.60 8.00 -5.38
CA GLY A 40 -13.04 8.96 -6.33
C GLY A 40 -12.03 8.34 -7.31
N PRO A 41 -11.61 9.09 -8.36
CA PRO A 41 -10.62 8.64 -9.35
C PRO A 41 -9.22 8.43 -8.75
N ASP A 42 -9.02 8.91 -7.53
CA ASP A 42 -7.76 8.85 -6.78
C ASP A 42 -7.65 7.56 -5.94
N THR A 43 -8.56 6.60 -6.15
CA THR A 43 -8.55 5.28 -5.51
C THR A 43 -8.20 4.20 -6.52
N ASP A 44 -7.53 3.14 -6.08
CA ASP A 44 -7.16 2.01 -6.93
C ASP A 44 -7.17 0.69 -6.13
N ASP A 45 -7.33 -0.42 -6.84
CA ASP A 45 -7.28 -1.77 -6.29
C ASP A 45 -6.05 -2.51 -6.84
N ILE A 46 -5.03 -2.68 -6.00
CA ILE A 46 -3.85 -3.47 -6.34
C ILE A 46 -4.17 -4.94 -6.09
N LYS A 47 -4.23 -5.73 -7.16
CA LYS A 47 -4.37 -7.19 -7.08
C LYS A 47 -3.01 -7.86 -7.14
N VAL A 48 -2.68 -8.64 -6.12
CA VAL A 48 -1.42 -9.40 -6.04
C VAL A 48 -1.68 -10.84 -5.59
N LYS A 49 -0.95 -11.81 -6.14
CA LYS A 49 -1.08 -13.22 -5.72
C LYS A 49 -0.62 -13.41 -4.28
N ALA A 50 -1.23 -14.34 -3.55
CA ALA A 50 -0.94 -14.52 -2.11
C ALA A 50 0.49 -14.95 -1.80
N ASP A 51 1.08 -15.78 -2.64
CA ASP A 51 2.49 -16.19 -2.55
C ASP A 51 3.44 -15.00 -2.74
N VAL A 52 3.19 -14.18 -3.75
CA VAL A 52 3.93 -12.93 -3.99
C VAL A 52 3.74 -11.96 -2.83
N PHE A 53 2.52 -11.81 -2.33
CA PHE A 53 2.24 -10.92 -1.20
C PHE A 53 3.01 -11.31 0.05
N ALA A 54 3.00 -12.59 0.43
CA ALA A 54 3.74 -13.08 1.58
C ALA A 54 5.25 -12.91 1.42
N MET A 55 5.78 -13.18 0.22
CA MET A 55 7.20 -12.97 -0.09
C MET A 55 7.60 -11.50 0.06
N GLU A 56 6.82 -10.58 -0.48
CA GLU A 56 7.12 -9.15 -0.41
C GLU A 56 6.93 -8.59 1.01
N LEU A 57 5.94 -9.06 1.78
CA LEU A 57 5.86 -8.73 3.21
C LEU A 57 7.14 -9.15 3.95
N GLY A 58 7.67 -10.34 3.66
CA GLY A 58 8.95 -10.80 4.21
C GLY A 58 10.14 -9.91 3.81
N ARG A 59 10.16 -9.39 2.58
CA ARG A 59 11.20 -8.43 2.13
C ARG A 59 11.09 -7.08 2.82
N ASN A 60 9.87 -6.68 3.19
CA ASN A 60 9.58 -5.43 3.89
C ASN A 60 9.61 -5.58 5.43
N ILE A 61 10.14 -6.69 5.96
CA ILE A 61 10.15 -6.98 7.40
C ILE A 61 10.82 -5.90 8.24
N ALA A 62 11.80 -5.17 7.69
CA ALA A 62 12.43 -4.05 8.37
C ALA A 62 11.45 -2.91 8.68
N VAL A 63 10.53 -2.60 7.75
CA VAL A 63 9.47 -1.61 7.94
C VAL A 63 8.39 -2.14 8.90
N LEU A 64 8.06 -3.43 8.78
CA LEU A 64 7.05 -4.07 9.64
C LEU A 64 7.52 -4.28 11.09
N ASN A 65 8.83 -4.31 11.32
CA ASN A 65 9.44 -4.37 12.65
C ASN A 65 9.64 -2.99 13.27
N ASP A 66 9.24 -1.90 12.60
CA ASP A 66 9.28 -0.57 13.20
C ASP A 66 8.38 -0.53 14.46
N PRO A 67 8.84 0.03 15.59
CA PRO A 67 8.06 0.08 16.83
C PRO A 67 6.69 0.79 16.72
N SER A 68 6.49 1.60 15.69
CA SER A 68 5.22 2.25 15.38
C SER A 68 4.18 1.28 14.79
N VAL A 69 4.61 0.16 14.20
CA VAL A 69 3.76 -0.88 13.61
C VAL A 69 3.53 -1.99 14.64
N LYS A 70 2.35 -2.00 15.28
CA LYS A 70 2.01 -2.93 16.38
C LYS A 70 0.96 -3.97 16.00
N GLY A 71 0.31 -3.83 14.85
CA GLY A 71 -0.65 -4.79 14.32
C GLY A 71 -1.13 -4.44 12.92
N VAL A 72 -2.08 -5.24 12.41
CA VAL A 72 -2.63 -5.12 11.04
C VAL A 72 -3.22 -3.73 10.76
N LYS A 73 -3.84 -3.10 11.77
CA LYS A 73 -4.37 -1.73 11.68
C LYS A 73 -3.29 -0.67 11.39
N ASP A 74 -2.03 -0.97 11.66
CA ASP A 74 -0.90 -0.06 11.44
C ASP A 74 -0.23 -0.33 10.08
N ILE A 75 -0.65 -1.40 9.39
CA ILE A 75 -0.34 -1.65 7.97
C ILE A 75 -1.27 -0.79 7.09
N GLU A 76 -2.53 -0.64 7.52
CA GLU A 76 -3.42 0.41 7.01
C GLU A 76 -2.79 1.77 7.35
N GLY A 77 -2.59 2.61 6.34
CA GLY A 77 -1.89 3.89 6.43
C GLY A 77 -0.45 3.88 5.92
N LEU A 78 0.18 2.71 5.72
CA LEU A 78 1.50 2.64 5.08
C LEU A 78 1.44 3.04 3.62
N LEU A 79 2.54 3.61 3.13
CA LEU A 79 2.73 3.85 1.70
C LEU A 79 3.17 2.56 1.02
N ILE A 80 2.52 2.25 -0.10
CA ILE A 80 2.83 1.12 -0.97
C ILE A 80 3.28 1.63 -2.34
N PHE A 81 4.33 1.00 -2.85
CA PHE A 81 4.87 1.22 -4.18
C PHE A 81 4.79 -0.08 -4.98
N PRO A 82 3.68 -0.32 -5.71
CA PRO A 82 3.52 -1.54 -6.49
C PRO A 82 4.47 -1.58 -7.70
N ILE A 83 4.93 -2.80 -8.01
CA ILE A 83 5.79 -3.10 -9.15
C ILE A 83 4.97 -3.91 -10.14
N TYR A 84 4.70 -3.33 -11.30
CA TYR A 84 3.92 -3.96 -12.35
C TYR A 84 4.82 -4.53 -13.45
N ASN A 85 4.43 -5.69 -13.99
CA ASN A 85 5.01 -6.18 -15.23
C ASN A 85 4.42 -5.44 -16.45
N LYS A 86 4.95 -5.73 -17.65
CA LYS A 86 4.47 -5.13 -18.92
C LYS A 86 3.00 -5.40 -19.27
N PHE A 87 2.35 -6.33 -18.57
CA PHE A 87 0.95 -6.69 -18.74
C PHE A 87 0.04 -6.08 -17.66
N GLY A 88 0.58 -5.21 -16.80
CA GLY A 88 -0.18 -4.57 -15.72
C GLY A 88 -0.46 -5.47 -14.51
N THR A 89 0.19 -6.64 -14.41
CA THR A 89 0.06 -7.49 -13.21
C THR A 89 1.02 -7.02 -12.13
N CYS A 90 0.55 -6.81 -10.91
CA CYS A 90 1.40 -6.52 -9.76
C CYS A 90 2.23 -7.77 -9.41
N THR A 91 3.54 -7.67 -9.56
CA THR A 91 4.51 -8.75 -9.30
C THR A 91 5.33 -8.54 -8.04
N GLY A 92 5.15 -7.41 -7.37
CA GLY A 92 5.75 -7.13 -6.06
C GLY A 92 5.42 -5.72 -5.57
N PHE A 93 5.90 -5.36 -4.38
CA PHE A 93 5.73 -4.01 -3.83
C PHE A 93 6.77 -3.70 -2.75
N ASN A 94 7.03 -2.41 -2.54
CA ASN A 94 7.75 -1.93 -1.37
C ASN A 94 6.81 -1.17 -0.44
N LEU A 95 7.07 -1.25 0.87
CA LEU A 95 6.39 -0.50 1.91
C LEU A 95 7.27 0.63 2.43
N SER A 96 6.64 1.71 2.87
CA SER A 96 7.30 2.81 3.56
C SER A 96 6.36 3.39 4.61
N LEU A 97 6.94 3.89 5.71
CA LEU A 97 6.23 4.70 6.71
C LEU A 97 5.83 6.08 6.16
N GLY A 98 6.28 6.43 4.95
CA GLY A 98 6.29 7.80 4.46
C GLY A 98 7.46 8.60 5.05
N THR A 99 7.63 9.83 4.59
CA THR A 99 8.48 10.77 5.32
C THR A 99 7.79 11.00 6.67
N PRO A 100 8.46 10.83 7.82
CA PRO A 100 7.94 11.41 9.04
C PRO A 100 7.66 12.88 8.72
N ALA A 101 6.48 13.38 9.06
CA ALA A 101 6.31 14.83 9.07
C ALA A 101 7.38 15.36 10.02
N ASP A 102 8.47 15.90 9.48
CA ASP A 102 9.49 16.59 10.26
C ASP A 102 8.81 17.82 10.86
N ASP A 103 8.31 17.67 12.07
CA ASP A 103 7.83 18.76 12.95
C ASP A 103 8.96 19.71 13.37
N ASN A 104 10.11 19.69 12.68
CA ASN A 104 11.26 20.56 12.90
C ASN A 104 11.82 21.15 11.61
N THR A 105 10.98 21.49 10.64
CA THR A 105 11.39 22.51 9.67
C THR A 105 11.16 23.88 10.29
N PRO A 106 12.19 24.60 10.79
CA PRO A 106 11.98 25.97 11.24
C PRO A 106 11.47 26.76 10.03
N ALA A 107 10.28 27.33 10.16
CA ALA A 107 9.73 28.22 9.16
C ALA A 107 10.78 29.30 8.88
N VAL A 108 11.40 29.24 7.69
CA VAL A 108 12.27 30.30 7.20
C VAL A 108 11.38 31.49 6.94
N LYS A 109 11.11 32.26 7.99
CA LYS A 109 10.72 33.66 7.87
C LYS A 109 11.97 34.44 7.56
N SER A 110 12.03 35.03 6.37
CA SER A 110 12.63 36.34 6.05
C SER A 110 12.97 36.37 4.56
N LYS A 111 12.76 37.45 3.80
CA LYS A 111 12.34 38.81 4.13
C LYS A 111 11.80 39.45 2.85
#